data_AF-A0A8T2ZEY6-F1
#
_entry.id   AF-A0A8T2ZEY6-F1
#
_cell.length_a   1.000
_cell.length_b   1.000
_cell.length_c   1.000
_cell.angle_alpha   90.00
_cell.angle_beta   90.00
_cell.angle_gamma   90.00
#
_symmetry.space_group_name_H-M   'P 1'
#
loop_
_entity.id
_entity.type
_entity.pdbx_description
1 polymer ?
#
loop_
_entity_poly.entity_id
_entity_poly.type
_entity_poly.pdbx_seq_one_letter_code
_entity_poly.pdbx_strand_id
1 'polypeptide(L)'
;MLSLSFCLRHPHRITIDTMARRTSQSQNEKNKAGTFFLATLILWFVSVLFEIIFNKRSELLWIVAGAFFFQIANWVVRSFISRDPLFVNTSVSLLHSTIISVSVVFILANQRLKNGPNGMFEHSQLVGGTWEWAFAALCFSCGYFAYDQLDMLHYRLYSGLIPSILVHHLILLVCFTLALYRNVTINYLILTLVCELHSIFLHVRKVRRMAGVRDAKSTIVRMEWVLNWLTFIFARSLSHILITIKLIADAPRFEKGVVLPLALFGMAGMNLINAGLAIDLFNAFTRERTPQKSSHHHGE
;
A
#
# COMPACT_ATOMS: atom_id res chain seq x y z
N MET A 1 -13.20 19.12 -1.52
CA MET A 1 -13.88 19.35 -0.22
C MET A 1 -13.33 18.34 0.77
N LEU A 2 -12.72 18.65 1.91
CA LEU A 2 -12.55 19.88 2.69
C LEU A 2 -11.40 19.57 3.67
N SER A 3 -10.27 20.27 3.64
CA SER A 3 -9.42 20.50 4.82
C SER A 3 -8.32 21.51 4.49
N LEU A 4 -8.72 22.77 4.38
CA LEU A 4 -7.82 23.92 4.34
C LEU A 4 -8.64 25.13 4.79
N SER A 5 -8.66 25.35 6.11
CA SER A 5 -8.87 26.63 6.79
C SER A 5 -9.35 26.36 8.22
N PHE A 6 -8.42 26.32 9.17
CA PHE A 6 -8.71 26.78 10.54
C PHE A 6 -7.39 27.14 11.23
N CYS A 7 -6.81 28.25 10.81
CA CYS A 7 -5.87 28.99 11.63
C CYS A 7 -6.25 30.46 11.50
N LEU A 8 -6.42 31.13 12.65
CA LEU A 8 -6.89 32.50 12.86
C LEU A 8 -8.39 32.65 13.20
N ARG A 9 -8.76 32.27 14.44
CA ARG A 9 -9.69 33.06 15.28
C ARG A 9 -9.27 32.93 16.75
N HIS A 10 -9.29 34.06 17.45
CA HIS A 10 -8.94 34.26 18.87
C HIS A 10 -9.61 33.27 19.85
N PRO A 11 -9.08 33.11 21.09
CA PRO A 11 -9.40 32.01 21.97
C PRO A 11 -10.75 32.24 22.67
N HIS A 12 -11.81 31.65 22.14
CA HIS A 12 -13.03 31.44 22.91
C HIS A 12 -12.93 30.09 23.64
N ARG A 13 -13.18 30.11 24.96
CA ARG A 13 -13.24 28.94 25.85
C ARG A 13 -13.80 27.70 25.14
N ILE A 14 -12.92 26.78 24.79
CA ILE A 14 -13.33 25.42 24.43
C ILE A 14 -13.68 24.75 25.76
N THR A 15 -14.98 24.63 26.05
CA THR A 15 -15.48 23.88 27.20
C THR A 15 -15.05 22.42 27.09
N ILE A 16 -14.72 21.81 28.24
CA ILE A 16 -14.31 20.40 28.37
C ILE A 16 -15.31 19.46 27.66
N ASP A 17 -16.60 19.78 27.69
CA ASP A 17 -17.66 19.03 26.99
C ASP A 17 -17.49 18.99 25.47
N THR A 18 -16.99 20.08 24.86
CA THR A 18 -16.73 20.14 23.41
C THR A 18 -15.54 19.26 23.04
N MET A 19 -14.50 19.20 23.89
CA MET A 19 -13.36 18.31 23.70
C MET A 19 -13.75 16.84 23.92
N ALA A 20 -14.54 16.56 24.95
CA ALA A 20 -15.05 15.21 25.25
C ALA A 20 -15.93 14.69 24.11
N ARG A 21 -16.84 15.52 23.57
CA ARG A 21 -17.72 15.18 22.45
C ARG A 21 -16.96 14.94 21.15
N ARG A 22 -15.91 15.73 20.86
CA ARG A 22 -15.03 15.51 19.69
C ARG A 22 -14.23 14.22 19.83
N THR A 23 -13.76 13.91 21.04
CA THR A 23 -13.00 12.68 21.32
C THR A 23 -13.88 11.45 21.20
N SER A 24 -15.09 11.48 21.76
CA SER A 24 -16.05 10.38 21.66
C SER A 24 -16.51 10.13 20.23
N GLN A 25 -16.76 11.20 19.46
CA GLN A 25 -17.11 11.08 18.04
C GLN A 25 -15.95 10.48 17.23
N SER A 26 -14.72 10.97 17.40
CA SER A 26 -13.53 10.42 16.75
C SER A 26 -13.32 8.93 17.06
N GLN A 27 -13.54 8.53 18.31
CA GLN A 27 -13.41 7.14 18.74
C GLN A 27 -14.53 6.24 18.17
N ASN A 28 -15.76 6.74 18.09
CA ASN A 28 -16.87 6.03 17.49
C ASN A 28 -16.65 5.79 15.98
N GLU A 29 -16.19 6.80 15.26
CA GLU A 29 -15.90 6.68 13.83
C GLU A 29 -14.74 5.70 13.56
N LYS A 30 -13.69 5.69 14.40
CA LYS A 30 -12.62 4.68 14.34
C LYS A 30 -13.13 3.25 14.58
N ASN A 31 -14.06 3.07 15.51
CA ASN A 31 -14.64 1.76 15.80
C ASN A 31 -15.47 1.25 14.61
N LYS A 32 -16.32 2.09 14.01
CA LYS A 32 -17.11 1.72 12.82
C LYS A 32 -16.25 1.33 11.64
N ALA A 33 -15.23 2.13 11.32
CA ALA A 33 -14.29 1.83 10.25
C ALA A 33 -13.58 0.49 10.50
N GLY A 34 -13.09 0.28 11.72
CA GLY A 34 -12.44 -0.99 12.11
C GLY A 34 -13.34 -2.20 11.90
N THR A 35 -14.59 -2.13 12.35
CA THR A 35 -15.57 -3.21 12.17
C THR A 35 -15.83 -3.51 10.68
N PHE A 36 -15.97 -2.47 9.86
CA PHE A 36 -16.17 -2.63 8.41
C PHE A 36 -15.00 -3.38 7.75
N PHE A 37 -13.77 -2.94 7.98
CA PHE A 37 -12.58 -3.56 7.37
C PHE A 37 -12.27 -4.96 7.94
N LEU A 38 -12.65 -5.22 9.20
CA LEU A 38 -12.57 -6.57 9.76
C LEU A 38 -13.59 -7.51 9.11
N ALA A 39 -14.84 -7.05 8.94
CA ALA A 39 -15.88 -7.85 8.31
C ALA A 39 -15.54 -8.21 6.85
N THR A 40 -15.02 -7.26 6.07
CA THR A 40 -14.58 -7.51 4.69
C THR A 40 -13.37 -8.45 4.64
N LEU A 41 -12.43 -8.34 5.58
CA LEU A 41 -11.30 -9.26 5.68
C LEU A 41 -11.73 -10.69 6.02
N ILE A 42 -12.68 -10.85 6.94
CA ILE A 42 -13.25 -12.18 7.28
C ILE A 42 -13.95 -12.78 6.07
N LEU A 43 -14.80 -12.00 5.38
CA LEU A 43 -15.49 -12.47 4.18
C LEU A 43 -14.49 -12.90 3.09
N TRP A 44 -13.45 -12.10 2.87
CA TRP A 44 -12.37 -12.40 1.96
C TRP A 44 -11.65 -13.70 2.33
N PHE A 45 -11.30 -13.88 3.61
CA PHE A 45 -10.62 -15.07 4.09
C PHE A 45 -11.47 -16.34 3.91
N VAL A 46 -12.76 -16.27 4.22
CA VAL A 46 -13.71 -17.37 3.99
C VAL A 46 -13.77 -17.72 2.50
N SER A 47 -13.80 -16.71 1.62
CA SER A 47 -13.77 -16.94 0.17
C SER A 47 -12.49 -17.66 -0.28
N VAL A 48 -11.31 -17.26 0.20
CA VAL A 48 -10.04 -17.90 -0.16
C VAL A 48 -9.99 -19.33 0.35
N LEU A 49 -10.40 -19.58 1.60
CA LEU A 49 -10.47 -20.93 2.15
C LEU A 49 -11.44 -21.81 1.36
N PHE A 50 -12.58 -21.24 0.92
CA PHE A 50 -13.54 -21.97 0.11
C PHE A 50 -12.91 -22.47 -1.19
N GLU A 51 -12.19 -21.60 -1.91
CA GLU A 51 -11.49 -21.95 -3.15
C GLU A 51 -10.40 -23.01 -2.94
N ILE A 52 -9.65 -22.93 -1.83
CA ILE A 52 -8.59 -23.90 -1.51
C ILE A 52 -9.19 -25.28 -1.18
N ILE A 53 -10.20 -25.31 -0.30
CA ILE A 53 -10.71 -26.56 0.28
C ILE A 53 -11.71 -27.23 -0.66
N PHE A 54 -12.72 -26.51 -1.12
CA PHE A 54 -13.82 -27.08 -1.90
C PHE A 54 -13.50 -27.14 -3.40
N ASN A 55 -12.87 -26.11 -3.95
CA ASN A 55 -12.47 -26.08 -5.35
C ASN A 55 -11.07 -26.66 -5.61
N LYS A 56 -10.39 -27.14 -4.55
CA LYS A 56 -9.08 -27.81 -4.60
C LYS A 56 -7.97 -26.99 -5.29
N ARG A 57 -8.06 -25.66 -5.22
CA ARG A 57 -7.09 -24.71 -5.80
C ARG A 57 -5.83 -24.61 -4.94
N SER A 58 -5.02 -25.68 -4.92
CA SER A 58 -3.82 -25.79 -4.08
C SER A 58 -2.76 -24.71 -4.35
N GLU A 59 -2.74 -24.13 -5.55
CA GLU A 59 -1.85 -23.03 -5.89
C GLU A 59 -2.16 -21.75 -5.08
N LEU A 60 -3.35 -21.59 -4.52
CA LEU A 60 -3.67 -20.47 -3.63
C LEU A 60 -3.03 -20.60 -2.24
N LEU A 61 -2.42 -21.75 -1.91
CA LEU A 61 -1.67 -21.92 -0.66
C LEU A 61 -0.49 -20.95 -0.55
N TRP A 62 0.00 -20.39 -1.66
CA TRP A 62 0.99 -19.31 -1.64
C TRP A 62 0.49 -18.05 -0.92
N ILE A 63 -0.83 -17.81 -0.87
CA ILE A 63 -1.45 -16.73 -0.06
C ILE A 63 -1.25 -17.02 1.42
N VAL A 64 -1.54 -18.27 1.83
CA VAL A 64 -1.39 -18.73 3.22
C VAL A 64 0.07 -18.66 3.64
N ALA A 65 0.99 -19.15 2.79
CA ALA A 65 2.42 -19.08 3.02
C ALA A 65 2.91 -17.62 3.21
N GLY A 66 2.43 -16.68 2.37
CA GLY A 66 2.72 -15.26 2.53
C GLY A 66 2.25 -14.71 3.88
N ALA A 67 0.99 -14.96 4.26
CA ALA A 67 0.45 -14.49 5.54
C ALA A 67 1.26 -15.03 6.74
N PHE A 68 1.59 -16.33 6.75
CA PHE A 68 2.40 -16.92 7.82
C PHE A 68 3.83 -16.35 7.85
N PHE A 69 4.46 -16.18 6.69
CA PHE A 69 5.80 -15.60 6.62
C PHE A 69 5.86 -14.22 7.27
N PHE A 70 4.92 -13.32 6.93
CA PHE A 70 4.90 -11.97 7.49
C PHE A 70 4.44 -11.94 8.95
N GLN A 71 3.59 -12.88 9.39
CA GLN A 71 3.26 -13.05 10.81
C GLN A 71 4.48 -13.48 11.63
N ILE A 72 5.32 -14.38 11.11
CA ILE A 72 6.59 -14.75 11.74
C ILE A 72 7.55 -13.56 11.75
N ALA A 73 7.66 -12.82 10.64
CA ALA A 73 8.48 -11.61 10.59
C ALA A 73 8.04 -10.56 11.62
N ASN A 74 6.74 -10.34 11.82
CA ASN A 74 6.22 -9.49 12.90
C ASN A 74 6.71 -9.95 14.26
N TRP A 75 6.53 -11.24 14.55
CA TRP A 75 6.95 -11.82 15.83
C TRP A 75 8.46 -11.65 16.06
N VAL A 76 9.30 -11.88 15.04
CA VAL A 76 10.75 -11.65 15.11
C VAL A 76 11.06 -10.18 15.39
N VAL A 77 10.55 -9.25 14.60
CA VAL A 77 10.80 -7.80 14.79
C VAL A 77 10.33 -7.34 16.16
N ARG A 78 9.16 -7.80 16.60
CA ARG A 78 8.55 -7.48 17.90
C ARG A 78 9.38 -8.01 19.08
N SER A 79 9.98 -9.17 18.91
CA SER A 79 10.74 -9.84 19.98
C SER A 79 12.16 -9.29 20.09
N PHE A 80 12.81 -9.00 18.97
CA PHE A 80 14.24 -8.68 18.94
C PHE A 80 14.58 -7.22 18.65
N ILE A 81 13.68 -6.43 18.05
CA ILE A 81 14.01 -5.07 17.57
C ILE A 81 13.21 -4.00 18.32
N SER A 82 11.88 -4.06 18.30
CA SER A 82 11.04 -3.04 18.95
C SER A 82 9.64 -3.57 19.26
N ARG A 83 9.08 -3.18 20.40
CA ARG A 83 7.69 -3.51 20.77
C ARG A 83 6.67 -2.51 20.27
N ASP A 84 7.10 -1.35 19.77
CA ASP A 84 6.21 -0.32 19.24
C ASP A 84 5.45 -0.86 18.01
N PRO A 85 4.11 -0.96 18.05
CA PRO A 85 3.35 -1.55 16.96
C PRO A 85 3.53 -0.85 15.62
N LEU A 86 3.66 0.49 15.61
CA LEU A 86 3.87 1.25 14.38
C LEU A 86 5.24 0.96 13.76
N PHE A 87 6.28 0.85 14.59
CA PHE A 87 7.61 0.44 14.17
C PHE A 87 7.58 -0.97 13.58
N VAL A 88 7.03 -1.95 14.30
CA VAL A 88 6.94 -3.35 13.86
C VAL A 88 6.23 -3.44 12.52
N ASN A 89 5.04 -2.84 12.42
CA ASN A 89 4.25 -2.82 11.19
C ASN A 89 5.07 -2.25 10.02
N THR A 90 5.67 -1.08 10.20
CA THR A 90 6.47 -0.42 9.15
C THR A 90 7.69 -1.26 8.74
N SER A 91 8.35 -1.94 9.68
CA SER A 91 9.48 -2.83 9.38
C SER A 91 9.04 -4.07 8.58
N VAL A 92 7.89 -4.64 8.90
CA VAL A 92 7.34 -5.77 8.13
C VAL A 92 6.89 -5.30 6.74
N SER A 93 6.31 -4.11 6.61
CA SER A 93 6.01 -3.50 5.30
C SER A 93 7.26 -3.21 4.47
N LEU A 94 8.37 -2.80 5.12
CA LEU A 94 9.66 -2.65 4.45
C LEU A 94 10.17 -3.99 3.89
N LEU A 95 10.06 -5.06 4.68
CA LEU A 95 10.43 -6.40 4.24
C LEU A 95 9.58 -6.84 3.04
N HIS A 96 8.27 -6.63 3.11
CA HIS A 96 7.34 -6.93 2.01
C HIS A 96 7.72 -6.18 0.72
N SER A 97 7.79 -4.86 0.79
CA SER A 97 8.11 -4.03 -0.38
C SER A 97 9.47 -4.38 -0.98
N THR A 98 10.44 -4.77 -0.16
CA THR A 98 11.75 -5.27 -0.63
C THR A 98 11.62 -6.59 -1.38
N ILE A 99 10.96 -7.60 -0.79
CA ILE A 99 10.79 -8.92 -1.41
C ILE A 99 10.03 -8.80 -2.72
N ILE A 100 8.89 -8.12 -2.72
CA ILE A 100 8.04 -7.98 -3.92
C ILE A 100 8.75 -7.17 -5.00
N SER A 101 9.48 -6.11 -4.65
CA SER A 101 10.27 -5.36 -5.63
C SER A 101 11.32 -6.23 -6.32
N VAL A 102 12.05 -7.04 -5.55
CA VAL A 102 13.04 -7.99 -6.10
C VAL A 102 12.34 -9.02 -7.00
N SER A 103 11.22 -9.58 -6.56
CA SER A 103 10.43 -10.53 -7.38
C SER A 103 9.93 -9.91 -8.68
N VAL A 104 9.37 -8.68 -8.63
CA VAL A 104 8.87 -7.97 -9.81
C VAL A 104 10.01 -7.68 -10.79
N VAL A 105 11.15 -7.16 -10.31
CA VAL A 105 12.32 -6.91 -11.16
C VAL A 105 12.82 -8.22 -11.80
N PHE A 106 12.87 -9.31 -11.03
CA PHE A 106 13.24 -10.62 -11.55
C PHE A 106 12.27 -11.13 -12.63
N ILE A 107 10.95 -11.05 -12.38
CA ILE A 107 9.92 -11.46 -13.35
C ILE A 107 10.06 -10.66 -14.65
N LEU A 108 10.18 -9.33 -14.55
CA LEU A 108 10.29 -8.45 -15.72
C LEU A 108 11.60 -8.69 -16.48
N ALA A 109 12.71 -8.91 -15.78
CA ALA A 109 13.99 -9.22 -16.41
C ALA A 109 13.94 -10.57 -17.14
N ASN A 110 13.43 -11.61 -16.50
CA ASN A 110 13.27 -12.94 -17.09
C ASN A 110 12.35 -12.90 -18.33
N GLN A 111 11.22 -12.20 -18.22
CA GLN A 111 10.28 -12.05 -19.32
C GLN A 111 10.88 -11.29 -20.51
N ARG A 112 11.65 -10.22 -20.23
CA ARG A 112 12.35 -9.44 -21.26
C ARG A 112 13.43 -10.26 -21.96
N LEU A 113 14.14 -11.13 -21.24
CA LEU A 113 15.15 -12.02 -21.81
C LEU A 113 14.53 -13.10 -22.71
N LYS A 114 13.35 -13.64 -22.35
CA LYS A 114 12.69 -14.70 -23.11
C LYS A 114 11.98 -14.19 -24.38
N ASN A 115 11.23 -13.10 -24.29
CA ASN A 115 10.30 -12.68 -25.34
C ASN A 115 10.66 -11.33 -26.00
N GLY A 116 11.78 -10.72 -25.61
CA GLY A 116 12.14 -9.37 -26.04
C GLY A 116 11.21 -8.28 -25.46
N PRO A 117 11.54 -6.98 -25.67
CA PRO A 117 10.79 -5.89 -25.06
C PRO A 117 9.40 -5.65 -25.67
N ASN A 118 9.19 -5.96 -26.95
CA ASN A 118 7.97 -5.58 -27.67
C ASN A 118 6.79 -6.54 -27.43
N GLY A 119 7.04 -7.84 -27.30
CA GLY A 119 5.99 -8.85 -27.09
C GLY A 119 5.44 -8.89 -25.65
N MET A 120 6.17 -8.33 -24.68
CA MET A 120 5.79 -8.38 -23.27
C MET A 120 4.49 -7.64 -22.97
N PHE A 121 4.19 -6.56 -23.70
CA PHE A 121 3.02 -5.70 -23.44
C PHE A 121 1.82 -6.00 -24.35
N GLU A 122 1.84 -7.12 -25.08
CA GLU A 122 0.71 -7.54 -25.89
C GLU A 122 -0.51 -7.89 -25.02
N HIS A 123 -1.71 -7.61 -25.53
CA HIS A 123 -2.96 -7.84 -24.79
C HIS A 123 -3.12 -9.30 -24.34
N SER A 124 -2.82 -10.25 -25.22
CA SER A 124 -2.88 -11.69 -24.93
C SER A 124 -1.95 -12.07 -23.77
N GLN A 125 -0.74 -11.50 -23.75
CA GLN A 125 0.22 -11.71 -22.67
C GLN A 125 -0.23 -11.05 -21.36
N LEU A 126 -0.77 -9.84 -21.40
CA LEU A 126 -1.14 -9.09 -20.19
C LEU A 126 -2.45 -9.55 -19.55
N VAL A 127 -3.44 -10.01 -20.34
CA VAL A 127 -4.76 -10.41 -19.87
C VAL A 127 -4.89 -11.93 -19.71
N GLY A 128 -4.52 -12.70 -20.72
CA GLY A 128 -4.68 -14.17 -20.71
C GLY A 128 -3.43 -14.92 -20.27
N GLY A 129 -2.26 -14.30 -20.39
CA GLY A 129 -0.99 -14.87 -19.98
C GLY A 129 -0.70 -14.72 -18.49
N THR A 130 0.20 -15.55 -17.99
CA THR A 130 0.79 -15.42 -16.66
C THR A 130 2.30 -15.62 -16.81
N TRP A 131 3.08 -14.59 -16.49
CA TRP A 131 4.53 -14.70 -16.52
C TRP A 131 5.01 -15.67 -15.46
N GLU A 132 6.17 -16.26 -15.69
CA GLU A 132 6.80 -17.16 -14.74
C GLU A 132 6.97 -16.43 -13.39
N TRP A 133 6.61 -17.10 -12.29
CA TRP A 133 6.61 -16.56 -10.91
C TRP A 133 5.58 -15.45 -10.61
N ALA A 134 4.88 -14.90 -11.61
CA ALA A 134 3.89 -13.85 -11.41
C ALA A 134 2.75 -14.29 -10.49
N PHE A 135 2.18 -15.48 -10.72
CA PHE A 135 1.10 -16.00 -9.88
C PHE A 135 1.51 -16.12 -8.42
N ALA A 136 2.66 -16.75 -8.15
CA ALA A 136 3.18 -16.96 -6.80
C ALA A 136 3.51 -15.63 -6.11
N ALA A 137 4.16 -14.68 -6.81
CA ALA A 137 4.45 -13.36 -6.28
C ALA A 137 3.17 -12.60 -5.91
N LEU A 138 2.15 -12.66 -6.76
CA LEU A 138 0.86 -12.02 -6.51
C LEU A 138 0.12 -12.67 -5.32
N CYS A 139 0.11 -14.01 -5.22
CA CYS A 139 -0.42 -14.73 -4.06
C CYS A 139 0.30 -14.36 -2.77
N PHE A 140 1.64 -14.38 -2.78
CA PHE A 140 2.47 -14.05 -1.62
C PHE A 140 2.22 -12.61 -1.16
N SER A 141 2.09 -11.68 -2.12
CA SER A 141 1.71 -10.28 -1.85
C SER A 141 0.30 -10.15 -1.30
N CYS A 142 -0.65 -10.95 -1.79
CA CYS A 142 -2.02 -10.98 -1.28
C CYS A 142 -2.07 -11.43 0.18
N GLY A 143 -1.28 -12.46 0.54
CA GLY A 143 -1.11 -12.92 1.91
C GLY A 143 -0.57 -11.84 2.85
N TYR A 144 0.41 -11.05 2.38
CA TYR A 144 0.89 -9.88 3.11
C TYR A 144 -0.23 -8.86 3.36
N PHE A 145 -0.97 -8.43 2.33
CA PHE A 145 -1.98 -7.38 2.49
C PHE A 145 -3.07 -7.77 3.48
N ALA A 146 -3.45 -9.05 3.53
CA ALA A 146 -4.41 -9.58 4.48
C ALA A 146 -3.84 -9.57 5.92
N TYR A 147 -2.62 -10.07 6.10
CA TYR A 147 -1.92 -10.02 7.39
C TYR A 147 -1.76 -8.57 7.89
N ASP A 148 -1.31 -7.66 7.03
CA ASP A 148 -1.00 -6.27 7.40
C ASP A 148 -2.29 -5.49 7.73
N GLN A 149 -3.38 -5.78 7.01
CA GLN A 149 -4.71 -5.26 7.38
C GLN A 149 -5.14 -5.75 8.77
N LEU A 150 -4.95 -7.04 9.08
CA LEU A 150 -5.26 -7.58 10.40
C LEU A 150 -4.41 -6.94 11.50
N ASP A 151 -3.10 -6.78 11.27
CA ASP A 151 -2.16 -6.15 12.21
C ASP A 151 -2.54 -4.68 12.46
N MET A 152 -2.84 -3.92 11.41
CA MET A 152 -3.32 -2.53 11.53
C MET A 152 -4.65 -2.43 12.29
N LEU A 153 -5.57 -3.38 12.09
CA LEU A 153 -6.85 -3.41 12.81
C LEU A 153 -6.67 -3.73 14.29
N HIS A 154 -5.84 -4.73 14.60
CA HIS A 154 -5.52 -5.14 15.97
C HIS A 154 -4.89 -3.98 16.75
N TYR A 155 -3.83 -3.37 16.20
CA TYR A 155 -3.10 -2.30 16.87
C TYR A 155 -3.66 -0.89 16.60
N ARG A 156 -4.80 -0.78 15.90
CA ARG A 156 -5.49 0.47 15.57
C ARG A 156 -4.58 1.50 14.88
N LEU A 157 -3.75 1.04 13.94
CA LEU A 157 -2.78 1.84 13.20
C LEU A 157 -3.41 2.63 12.04
N TYR A 158 -4.63 3.13 12.23
CA TYR A 158 -5.41 3.83 11.22
C TYR A 158 -6.17 5.02 11.83
N SER A 159 -6.53 5.99 10.97
CA SER A 159 -7.22 7.21 11.41
C SER A 159 -8.24 7.69 10.39
N GLY A 160 -9.33 8.27 10.90
CA GLY A 160 -10.43 8.79 10.10
C GLY A 160 -11.53 7.76 9.84
N LEU A 161 -12.64 8.22 9.27
CA LEU A 161 -13.76 7.36 8.88
C LEU A 161 -13.44 6.51 7.65
N ILE A 162 -12.64 7.04 6.73
CA ILE A 162 -12.18 6.36 5.53
C ILE A 162 -10.65 6.35 5.57
N PRO A 163 -10.03 5.41 6.31
CA PRO A 163 -8.58 5.32 6.39
C PRO A 163 -8.02 4.91 5.04
N SER A 164 -7.27 5.80 4.39
CA SER A 164 -6.73 5.60 3.04
C SER A 164 -5.90 4.32 2.93
N ILE A 165 -5.15 3.96 3.97
CA ILE A 165 -4.35 2.74 4.02
C ILE A 165 -5.20 1.47 4.06
N LEU A 166 -6.31 1.45 4.81
CA LEU A 166 -7.21 0.28 4.82
C LEU A 166 -8.00 0.17 3.51
N VAL A 167 -8.41 1.30 2.91
CA VAL A 167 -9.04 1.32 1.58
C VAL A 167 -8.08 0.78 0.52
N HIS A 168 -6.80 1.17 0.59
CA HIS A 168 -5.76 0.66 -0.30
C HIS A 168 -5.66 -0.87 -0.23
N HIS A 169 -5.60 -1.44 0.98
CA HIS A 169 -5.55 -2.88 1.19
C HIS A 169 -6.79 -3.58 0.67
N LEU A 170 -7.98 -3.03 0.92
CA LEU A 170 -9.23 -3.58 0.42
C LEU A 170 -9.27 -3.64 -1.12
N ILE A 171 -8.87 -2.55 -1.80
CA ILE A 171 -8.81 -2.51 -3.27
C ILE A 171 -7.84 -3.58 -3.78
N LEU A 172 -6.64 -3.66 -3.20
CA LEU A 172 -5.63 -4.65 -3.60
C LEU A 172 -6.11 -6.08 -3.37
N LEU A 173 -6.68 -6.39 -2.20
CA LEU A 173 -7.21 -7.72 -1.89
C LEU A 173 -8.28 -8.12 -2.91
N VAL A 174 -9.26 -7.26 -3.18
CA VAL A 174 -10.34 -7.55 -4.15
C VAL A 174 -9.79 -7.75 -5.57
N CYS A 175 -8.94 -6.83 -6.05
CA CYS A 175 -8.38 -6.92 -7.40
C CYS A 175 -7.47 -8.14 -7.57
N PHE A 176 -6.60 -8.41 -6.58
CA PHE A 176 -5.65 -9.53 -6.65
C PHE A 176 -6.38 -10.86 -6.59
N THR A 177 -7.32 -11.05 -5.66
CA THR A 177 -8.01 -12.34 -5.60
C THR A 177 -8.92 -12.59 -6.79
N LEU A 178 -9.58 -11.57 -7.36
CA LEU A 178 -10.35 -11.81 -8.58
C LEU A 178 -9.43 -12.28 -9.72
N ALA A 179 -8.29 -11.62 -9.91
CA ALA A 179 -7.31 -12.01 -10.92
C ALA A 179 -6.78 -13.43 -10.70
N LEU A 180 -6.50 -13.82 -9.45
CA LEU A 180 -6.05 -15.17 -9.09
C LEU A 180 -7.14 -16.23 -9.31
N TYR A 181 -8.39 -15.94 -8.94
CA TYR A 181 -9.50 -16.89 -9.10
C TYR A 181 -9.80 -17.15 -10.57
N ARG A 182 -9.79 -16.08 -11.39
CA ARG A 182 -10.09 -16.12 -12.82
C ARG A 182 -8.87 -16.43 -13.69
N ASN A 183 -7.67 -16.38 -13.13
CA ASN A 183 -6.40 -16.48 -13.85
C ASN A 183 -6.28 -15.49 -15.02
N VAL A 184 -6.70 -14.24 -14.78
CA VAL A 184 -6.67 -13.16 -15.79
C VAL A 184 -6.04 -11.91 -15.21
N THR A 185 -5.41 -11.10 -16.07
CA THR A 185 -4.82 -9.80 -15.71
C THR A 185 -3.71 -9.84 -14.64
N ILE A 186 -3.19 -11.02 -14.32
CA ILE A 186 -2.13 -11.18 -13.31
C ILE A 186 -0.90 -10.36 -13.68
N ASN A 187 -0.53 -10.36 -14.96
CA ASN A 187 0.61 -9.60 -15.45
C ASN A 187 0.39 -8.08 -15.35
N TYR A 188 -0.84 -7.59 -15.55
CA TYR A 188 -1.17 -6.19 -15.25
C TYR A 188 -0.93 -5.87 -13.77
N LEU A 189 -1.30 -6.75 -12.85
CA LEU A 189 -1.10 -6.54 -11.42
C LEU A 189 0.39 -6.64 -11.01
N ILE A 190 1.18 -7.47 -11.67
CA ILE A 190 2.64 -7.46 -11.50
C ILE A 190 3.24 -6.12 -11.94
N LEU A 191 2.76 -5.56 -13.05
CA LEU A 191 3.19 -4.23 -13.50
C LEU A 191 2.79 -3.13 -12.50
N THR A 192 1.61 -3.21 -11.89
CA THR A 192 1.21 -2.21 -10.89
C THR A 192 2.04 -2.31 -9.60
N LEU A 193 2.52 -3.51 -9.24
CA LEU A 193 3.42 -3.76 -8.10
C LEU A 193 4.83 -3.18 -8.27
N VAL A 194 5.20 -2.66 -9.45
CA VAL A 194 6.41 -1.82 -9.59
C VAL A 194 6.40 -0.65 -8.59
N CYS A 195 5.21 -0.21 -8.14
CA CYS A 195 5.06 0.82 -7.11
C CYS A 195 5.71 0.48 -5.76
N GLU A 196 5.96 -0.80 -5.48
CA GLU A 196 6.63 -1.25 -4.25
C GLU A 196 8.09 -0.78 -4.16
N LEU A 197 8.73 -0.48 -5.30
CA LEU A 197 10.07 0.12 -5.32
C LEU A 197 10.10 1.45 -4.59
N HIS A 198 9.06 2.28 -4.76
CA HIS A 198 8.92 3.52 -4.00
C HIS A 198 8.57 3.26 -2.53
N SER A 199 7.77 2.23 -2.24
CA SER A 199 7.39 1.87 -0.88
C SER A 199 8.62 1.53 -0.01
N ILE A 200 9.68 0.93 -0.58
CA ILE A 200 10.97 0.72 0.11
C ILE A 200 11.49 2.04 0.69
N PHE A 201 11.65 3.08 -0.15
CA PHE A 201 12.21 4.36 0.28
C PHE A 201 11.31 5.08 1.29
N LEU A 202 9.98 4.99 1.14
CA LEU A 202 9.03 5.50 2.11
C LEU A 202 9.20 4.82 3.48
N HIS A 203 9.26 3.49 3.50
CA HIS A 203 9.36 2.73 4.75
C HIS A 203 10.73 2.89 5.41
N VAL A 204 11.83 2.90 4.64
CA VAL A 204 13.17 3.22 5.15
C VAL A 204 13.18 4.58 5.83
N ARG A 205 12.64 5.62 5.16
CA ARG A 205 12.55 6.96 5.75
C ARG A 205 11.69 6.96 7.01
N LYS A 206 10.56 6.24 7.01
CA LYS A 206 9.67 6.16 8.18
C LYS A 206 10.36 5.47 9.36
N VAL A 207 11.01 4.31 9.14
CA VAL A 207 11.79 3.58 10.16
C VAL A 207 12.90 4.44 10.73
N ARG A 208 13.70 5.09 9.88
CA ARG A 208 14.77 6.01 10.32
C ARG A 208 14.24 7.12 11.22
N ARG A 209 13.11 7.75 10.84
CA ARG A 209 12.50 8.83 11.63
C ARG A 209 11.95 8.34 12.98
N MET A 210 11.48 7.10 13.05
CA MET A 210 11.04 6.46 14.30
C MET A 210 12.24 6.09 15.19
N ALA A 211 13.38 5.74 14.61
CA ALA A 211 14.63 5.50 15.32
C ALA A 211 15.31 6.78 15.85
N GLY A 212 14.68 7.96 15.71
CA GLY A 212 15.18 9.23 16.23
C GLY A 212 16.27 9.90 15.38
N VAL A 213 16.73 9.26 14.30
CA VAL A 213 17.74 9.83 13.40
C VAL A 213 17.06 10.88 12.52
N ARG A 214 17.26 12.17 12.83
CA ARG A 214 16.55 13.30 12.18
C ARG A 214 17.46 14.36 11.56
N ASP A 215 18.76 14.10 11.43
CA ASP A 215 19.72 15.09 10.94
C ASP A 215 19.48 15.49 9.49
N ALA A 216 18.69 16.56 9.30
CA ALA A 216 18.35 17.12 8.00
C ALA A 216 19.57 17.64 7.21
N LYS A 217 20.69 17.90 7.91
CA LYS A 217 21.97 18.29 7.29
C LYS A 217 22.78 17.10 6.76
N SER A 218 22.39 15.86 7.08
CA SER A 218 23.09 14.68 6.61
C SER A 218 22.87 14.46 5.12
N THR A 219 23.95 14.15 4.39
CA THR A 219 23.92 13.70 2.99
C THR A 219 22.93 12.56 2.79
N ILE A 220 22.78 11.69 3.80
CA ILE A 220 21.85 10.56 3.79
C ILE A 220 20.40 11.04 3.61
N VAL A 221 19.96 12.04 4.37
CA VAL A 221 18.58 12.56 4.28
C VAL A 221 18.33 13.22 2.92
N ARG A 222 19.35 13.89 2.35
CA ARG A 222 19.25 14.45 1.00
C ARG A 222 19.12 13.35 -0.06
N MET A 223 19.93 12.30 0.02
CA MET A 223 19.87 11.16 -0.90
C MET A 223 18.52 10.43 -0.80
N GLU A 224 18.04 10.19 0.41
CA GLU A 224 16.72 9.60 0.64
C GLU A 224 15.61 10.40 -0.04
N TRP A 225 15.61 11.73 0.10
CA TRP A 225 14.62 12.57 -0.56
C TRP A 225 14.69 12.50 -2.07
N VAL A 226 15.90 12.52 -2.64
CA VAL A 226 16.11 12.39 -4.09
C VAL A 226 15.58 11.04 -4.57
N LEU A 227 15.98 9.94 -3.93
CA LEU A 227 15.53 8.60 -4.27
C LEU A 227 14.02 8.43 -4.11
N ASN A 228 13.44 9.00 -3.05
CA ASN A 228 12.01 8.93 -2.82
C ASN A 228 11.22 9.70 -3.89
N TRP A 229 11.67 10.89 -4.30
CA TRP A 229 11.03 11.63 -5.39
C TRP A 229 11.18 10.94 -6.75
N LEU A 230 12.38 10.47 -7.07
CA LEU A 230 12.64 9.75 -8.32
C LEU A 230 11.76 8.50 -8.41
N THR A 231 11.76 7.66 -7.37
CA THR A 231 10.96 6.44 -7.37
C THR A 231 9.47 6.72 -7.32
N PHE A 232 9.01 7.79 -6.67
CA PHE A 232 7.61 8.20 -6.75
C PHE A 232 7.18 8.50 -8.20
N ILE A 233 7.97 9.30 -8.92
CA ILE A 233 7.67 9.71 -10.29
C ILE A 233 7.69 8.49 -11.23
N PHE A 234 8.75 7.69 -11.20
CA PHE A 234 8.92 6.60 -12.17
C PHE A 234 8.15 5.34 -11.81
N ALA A 235 8.24 4.89 -10.55
CA ALA A 235 7.69 3.60 -10.14
C ALA A 235 6.21 3.65 -9.76
N ARG A 236 5.67 4.84 -9.48
CA ARG A 236 4.28 5.04 -9.08
C ARG A 236 3.49 5.85 -10.10
N SER A 237 3.90 7.09 -10.38
CA SER A 237 3.12 7.98 -11.25
C SER A 237 3.16 7.54 -12.71
N LEU A 238 4.36 7.50 -13.31
CA LEU A 238 4.52 7.16 -14.72
C LEU A 238 4.03 5.75 -15.02
N SER A 239 4.44 4.76 -14.22
CA SER A 239 4.02 3.36 -14.40
C SER A 239 2.49 3.20 -14.35
N HIS A 240 1.81 3.77 -13.35
CA HIS A 240 0.35 3.64 -13.23
C HIS A 240 -0.36 4.37 -14.36
N ILE A 241 0.12 5.55 -14.78
CA ILE A 241 -0.43 6.26 -15.96
C ILE A 241 -0.30 5.40 -17.21
N LEU A 242 0.88 4.82 -17.48
CA LEU A 242 1.10 3.97 -18.65
C LEU A 242 0.21 2.71 -18.62
N ILE A 243 0.07 2.09 -17.44
CA ILE A 243 -0.83 0.94 -17.26
C ILE A 243 -2.29 1.34 -17.49
N THR A 244 -2.73 2.50 -16.98
CA THR A 244 -4.10 3.00 -17.22
C THR A 244 -4.34 3.28 -18.71
N ILE A 245 -3.40 3.95 -19.39
CA ILE A 245 -3.49 4.20 -20.84
C ILE A 245 -3.59 2.87 -21.59
N LYS A 246 -2.73 1.91 -21.25
CA LYS A 246 -2.71 0.59 -21.90
C LYS A 246 -4.00 -0.19 -21.64
N LEU A 247 -4.53 -0.17 -20.42
CA LEU A 247 -5.79 -0.80 -20.05
C LEU A 247 -6.97 -0.20 -20.81
N ILE A 248 -7.01 1.12 -20.98
CA ILE A 248 -8.05 1.82 -21.76
C ILE A 248 -7.91 1.49 -23.25
N ALA A 249 -6.69 1.48 -23.79
CA ALA A 249 -6.44 1.12 -25.18
C ALA A 249 -6.84 -0.34 -25.48
N ASP A 250 -6.65 -1.24 -24.52
CA ASP A 250 -7.03 -2.64 -24.61
C ASP A 250 -8.50 -2.89 -24.29
N ALA A 251 -9.24 -1.92 -23.74
CA ALA A 251 -10.62 -2.10 -23.27
C ALA A 251 -11.55 -2.77 -24.30
N PRO A 252 -11.51 -2.43 -25.61
CA PRO A 252 -12.35 -3.10 -26.62
C PRO A 252 -12.03 -4.58 -26.83
N ARG A 253 -10.85 -5.04 -26.40
CA ARG A 253 -10.36 -6.43 -26.55
C ARG A 253 -10.71 -7.31 -25.36
N PHE A 254 -11.16 -6.72 -24.24
CA PHE A 254 -11.63 -7.48 -23.09
C PHE A 254 -12.95 -8.18 -23.41
N GLU A 255 -13.09 -9.41 -22.94
CA GLU A 255 -14.37 -10.11 -22.95
C GLU A 255 -15.41 -9.35 -22.13
N LYS A 256 -16.69 -9.44 -22.54
CA LYS A 256 -17.79 -8.86 -21.79
C LYS A 256 -17.87 -9.53 -20.41
N GLY A 257 -17.76 -8.75 -19.34
CA GLY A 257 -17.80 -9.28 -17.98
C GLY A 257 -17.32 -8.27 -16.95
N VAL A 258 -17.06 -8.78 -15.74
CA VAL A 258 -16.70 -7.97 -14.57
C VAL A 258 -15.22 -7.56 -14.52
N VAL A 259 -14.36 -8.17 -15.34
CA VAL A 259 -12.90 -7.99 -15.30
C VAL A 259 -12.49 -6.56 -15.66
N LEU A 260 -12.96 -6.05 -16.80
CA LEU A 260 -12.61 -4.69 -17.26
C LEU A 260 -13.14 -3.59 -16.31
N PRO A 261 -14.44 -3.58 -15.90
CA PRO A 261 -14.93 -2.61 -14.93
C PRO A 261 -14.16 -2.64 -13.62
N LEU A 262 -13.82 -3.83 -13.10
CA LEU A 262 -13.04 -3.94 -11.86
C LEU A 262 -11.61 -3.45 -12.05
N ALA A 263 -10.95 -3.78 -13.16
CA ALA A 263 -9.60 -3.30 -13.44
C ALA A 263 -9.54 -1.76 -13.55
N LEU A 264 -10.51 -1.15 -14.23
CA LEU A 264 -10.62 0.32 -14.31
C LEU A 264 -10.90 0.94 -12.95
N PHE A 265 -11.80 0.35 -12.15
CA PHE A 265 -12.08 0.79 -10.79
C PHE A 265 -10.84 0.70 -9.89
N GLY A 266 -10.13 -0.42 -9.94
CA GLY A 266 -8.88 -0.63 -9.20
C GLY A 266 -7.83 0.42 -9.57
N MET A 267 -7.59 0.64 -10.86
CA MET A 267 -6.65 1.66 -11.32
C MET A 267 -7.07 3.08 -10.91
N ALA A 268 -8.36 3.42 -11.00
CA ALA A 268 -8.86 4.72 -10.57
C ALA A 268 -8.67 4.95 -9.06
N GLY A 269 -9.04 3.95 -8.24
CA GLY A 269 -8.88 4.00 -6.79
C GLY A 269 -7.41 4.12 -6.37
N MET A 270 -6.53 3.33 -7.00
CA MET A 270 -5.09 3.37 -6.73
C MET A 270 -4.46 4.71 -7.13
N ASN A 271 -4.83 5.27 -8.28
CA ASN A 271 -4.36 6.59 -8.71
C ASN A 271 -4.83 7.71 -7.76
N LEU A 272 -6.06 7.64 -7.26
CA LEU A 272 -6.58 8.59 -6.28
C LEU A 272 -5.79 8.54 -4.96
N ILE A 273 -5.49 7.34 -4.46
CA ILE A 273 -4.67 7.15 -3.26
C ILE A 273 -3.23 7.66 -3.49
N ASN A 274 -2.65 7.40 -4.67
CA ASN A 274 -1.32 7.90 -5.04
C ASN A 274 -1.28 9.44 -5.11
N ALA A 275 -2.35 10.11 -5.54
CA ALA A 275 -2.44 11.57 -5.51
C ALA A 275 -2.44 12.10 -4.07
N GLY A 276 -3.16 11.45 -3.15
CA GLY A 276 -3.11 11.77 -1.72
C GLY A 276 -1.70 11.61 -1.14
N LEU A 277 -1.03 10.50 -1.46
CA LEU A 277 0.36 10.26 -1.06
C LEU A 277 1.32 11.32 -1.61
N ALA A 278 1.11 11.81 -2.82
CA ALA A 278 1.90 12.90 -3.41
C ALA A 278 1.82 14.18 -2.57
N ILE A 279 0.60 14.54 -2.15
CA ILE A 279 0.34 15.71 -1.30
C ILE A 279 1.03 15.54 0.05
N ASP A 280 0.89 14.37 0.68
CA ASP A 280 1.53 14.08 1.96
C ASP A 280 3.06 14.14 1.87
N LEU A 281 3.63 13.64 0.78
CA LEU A 281 5.06 13.66 0.53
C LEU A 281 5.57 15.10 0.34
N PHE A 282 4.86 15.90 -0.45
CA PHE A 282 5.18 17.30 -0.68
C PHE A 282 5.12 18.12 0.62
N ASN A 283 4.08 17.92 1.43
CA ASN A 283 3.92 18.55 2.73
C ASN A 283 5.06 18.15 3.67
N ALA A 284 5.43 16.88 3.70
CA ALA A 284 6.52 16.39 4.53
C ALA A 284 7.89 16.92 4.09
N PHE A 285 8.13 17.05 2.78
CA PHE A 285 9.33 17.65 2.21
C PHE A 285 9.46 19.13 2.59
N THR A 286 8.37 19.87 2.44
CA THR A 286 8.30 21.29 2.78
C THR A 286 8.59 21.51 4.27
N ARG A 287 7.98 20.69 5.13
CA ARG A 287 8.21 20.76 6.59
C ARG A 287 9.66 20.46 7.00
N GLU A 288 10.35 19.56 6.30
CA GLU A 288 11.75 19.24 6.60
C GLU A 288 12.75 20.27 6.05
N ARG A 289 12.37 21.02 5.00
CA ARG A 289 13.19 22.12 4.47
C ARG A 289 12.98 23.45 5.19
N THR A 290 11.81 23.70 5.78
CA THR A 290 11.58 24.89 6.59
C THR A 290 12.21 24.66 7.96
N PRO A 291 13.31 25.34 8.33
CA PRO A 291 13.85 25.22 9.67
C PRO A 291 12.79 25.72 10.67
N GLN A 292 12.60 24.99 11.76
CA GLN A 292 11.80 25.47 12.90
C GLN A 292 12.37 26.82 13.38
N LYS A 293 11.76 27.93 12.95
CA LYS A 293 11.83 29.19 13.71
C LYS A 293 10.88 29.06 14.90
N SER A 294 11.34 28.42 15.99
CA SER A 294 10.99 28.74 17.39
C SER A 294 11.27 27.58 18.36
N SER A 295 12.37 27.70 19.11
CA SER A 295 12.46 27.34 20.53
C SER A 295 13.78 27.86 21.13
N HIS A 296 14.02 29.15 20.94
CA HIS A 296 14.80 29.96 21.87
C HIS A 296 13.92 31.14 22.23
N HIS A 297 13.07 30.95 23.25
CA HIS A 297 12.57 32.00 24.16
C HIS A 297 11.57 31.40 25.14
N HIS A 298 12.11 30.90 26.24
CA HIS A 298 11.63 31.04 27.62
C HIS A 298 12.81 30.51 28.44
N GLY A 299 13.71 31.33 28.98
CA GLY A 299 13.41 32.53 29.76
C GLY A 299 13.52 32.12 31.22
N GLU A 300 14.56 32.65 31.85
CA GLU A 300 14.93 32.60 33.27
C GLU A 300 13.75 32.57 34.26
#